data_AF-A0A4R2NNS2-F1
#
_entry.id   AF-A0A4R2NNS2-F1
#
_cell.length_a   1.000
_cell.length_b   1.000
_cell.length_c   1.000
_cell.angle_alpha   90.00
_cell.angle_beta   90.00
_cell.angle_gamma   90.00
#
_symmetry.space_group_name_H-M   'P 1'
#
loop_
_entity.id
_entity.type
_entity.pdbx_description
1 polymer ?
#
loop_
_entity_poly.entity_id
_entity_poly.type
_entity_poly.pdbx_seq_one_letter_code
_entity_poly.pdbx_strand_id
1 'polypeptide(L)'
;MVYFTTTVSWIQELLYSFHGLEDHRVFDARKIREEQDMRSNIDYYPFTKKQVLAAADPHYIDKTPAMNQLLQFLLEHYELTSEETDEIASQFINMINSNAEPALMVQYLQSIIEFPSFEAAGQIIDRVMTLHNNTRMWILKGHTPQSPGAL
;
A
#
# COMPACT_ATOMS: atom_id res chain seq x y z
N MET A 1 9.03 11.92 -2.98
CA MET A 1 9.06 13.36 -2.62
C MET A 1 9.77 13.50 -1.28
N VAL A 2 10.97 14.07 -1.28
CA VAL A 2 11.60 14.59 -0.05
C VAL A 2 10.96 15.96 0.19
N TYR A 3 10.17 16.10 1.25
CA TYR A 3 9.47 17.35 1.53
C TYR A 3 10.44 18.39 2.12
N PHE A 4 10.53 19.56 1.49
CA PHE A 4 10.99 20.80 2.11
C PHE A 4 9.84 21.81 2.03
N THR A 5 9.00 21.90 3.06
CA THR A 5 8.33 23.15 3.46
C THR A 5 7.80 23.01 4.88
N THR A 6 8.29 23.88 5.76
CA THR A 6 7.73 24.38 7.03
C THR A 6 6.34 23.86 7.45
N THR A 7 6.29 22.80 8.24
CA THR A 7 5.47 22.65 9.47
C THR A 7 5.93 21.39 10.21
N VAL A 8 6.92 21.55 11.08
CA VAL A 8 7.74 20.47 11.69
C VAL A 8 7.08 19.82 12.94
N SER A 9 5.78 20.05 13.22
CA SER A 9 5.23 19.64 14.53
C SER A 9 4.23 18.47 14.56
N TRP A 10 3.89 17.85 13.42
CA TRP A 10 2.80 16.84 13.41
C TRP A 10 3.18 15.47 12.85
N ILE A 11 4.45 15.24 12.51
CA ILE A 11 4.86 13.94 11.94
C ILE A 11 5.74 13.23 12.95
N GLN A 12 5.09 12.54 13.89
CA GLN A 12 5.73 11.80 14.98
C GLN A 12 6.42 10.49 14.53
N GLU A 13 6.45 10.23 13.22
CA GLU A 13 6.91 8.95 12.66
C GLU A 13 7.81 9.12 11.42
N LEU A 14 8.55 10.23 11.33
CA LEU A 14 9.62 10.39 10.34
C LEU A 14 10.95 10.12 11.01
N LEU A 15 11.62 9.03 10.62
CA LEU A 15 13.01 8.82 10.96
C LEU A 15 13.85 9.76 10.08
N TYR A 16 14.68 10.59 10.70
CA TYR A 16 15.68 11.37 9.98
C TYR A 16 16.69 10.39 9.37
N SER A 17 16.69 10.24 8.05
CA SER A 17 17.72 9.47 7.33
C SER A 17 18.73 10.42 6.67
N PHE A 18 19.86 9.86 6.22
CA PHE A 18 20.85 10.59 5.42
C PHE A 18 20.29 11.15 4.09
N HIS A 19 19.10 10.72 3.67
CA HIS A 19 18.46 11.07 2.40
C HIS A 19 17.24 12.00 2.53
N GLY A 20 16.89 12.43 3.75
CA GLY A 20 15.78 13.33 4.03
C GLY A 20 14.72 12.74 4.97
N LEU A 21 13.47 13.20 4.81
CA LEU A 21 12.32 12.66 5.54
C LEU A 21 11.82 11.39 4.83
N GLU A 22 11.81 10.28 5.56
CA GLU A 22 11.35 8.96 5.08
C GLU A 22 10.22 8.46 5.98
N ASP A 23 9.21 7.86 5.35
CA ASP A 23 8.14 7.15 6.05
C ASP A 23 8.75 5.96 6.81
N HIS A 24 8.45 5.80 8.11
CA HIS A 24 9.02 4.76 8.96
C HIS A 24 8.79 3.33 8.44
N ARG A 25 7.81 3.13 7.56
CA ARG A 25 7.49 1.84 6.93
C ARG A 25 8.42 1.50 5.77
N VAL A 26 9.22 2.46 5.30
CA VAL A 26 10.22 2.24 4.24
C VAL A 26 11.38 1.42 4.79
N PHE A 27 11.50 0.17 4.33
CA PHE A 27 12.58 -0.72 4.74
C PHE A 27 13.92 -0.43 4.04
N ASP A 28 13.91 -0.16 2.73
CA ASP A 28 15.10 0.14 1.94
C ASP A 28 14.89 1.35 1.02
N ALA A 29 15.12 2.53 1.57
CA ALA A 29 14.98 3.79 0.84
C ALA A 29 15.93 3.90 -0.36
N ARG A 30 17.10 3.25 -0.31
CA ARG A 30 18.08 3.28 -1.41
C ARG A 30 17.54 2.53 -2.62
N LYS A 31 17.04 1.32 -2.42
CA LYS A 31 16.42 0.53 -3.49
C LYS A 31 15.25 1.27 -4.14
N ILE A 32 14.39 1.91 -3.32
CA ILE A 32 13.29 2.72 -3.83
C ILE A 32 13.81 3.88 -4.71
N ARG A 33 14.87 4.57 -4.26
CA ARG A 33 15.48 5.68 -5.01
C ARG A 33 16.05 5.20 -6.35
N GLU A 34 16.78 4.09 -6.35
CA GLU A 34 17.36 3.49 -7.56
C GLU A 34 16.27 3.18 -8.60
N GLU A 35 15.16 2.54 -8.20
CA GLU A 35 14.02 2.27 -9.06
C GLU A 35 13.35 3.57 -9.59
N GLN A 36 13.26 4.60 -8.75
CA GLN A 36 12.70 5.89 -9.16
C GLN A 36 13.61 6.62 -10.15
N ASP A 37 14.93 6.53 -9.97
CA ASP A 37 15.93 7.18 -10.83
C ASP A 37 16.01 6.49 -12.19
N MET A 38 15.84 5.16 -12.25
CA MET A 38 15.67 4.41 -13.51
C MET A 38 14.46 4.89 -14.33
N ARG A 39 13.47 5.50 -13.67
CA ARG A 39 12.24 6.05 -14.25
C ARG A 39 12.28 7.57 -14.32
N SER A 40 13.43 8.16 -14.65
CA SER A 40 13.65 9.62 -14.61
C SER A 40 12.69 10.44 -15.50
N ASN A 41 12.11 9.82 -16.52
CA ASN A 41 11.14 10.42 -17.45
C ASN A 41 9.69 10.42 -16.94
N ILE A 42 9.43 9.79 -15.80
CA ILE A 42 8.10 9.72 -15.18
C ILE A 42 8.06 10.63 -13.96
N ASP A 43 7.15 11.60 -13.98
CA ASP A 43 6.89 12.47 -12.84
C ASP A 43 6.20 11.72 -11.70
N TYR A 44 6.30 12.26 -10.49
CA TYR A 44 5.53 11.74 -9.36
C TYR A 44 4.03 11.89 -9.59
N TYR A 45 3.25 10.97 -9.00
CA TYR A 45 1.80 11.10 -9.00
C TYR A 45 1.40 12.45 -8.37
N PRO A 46 0.54 13.26 -9.04
CA PRO A 46 0.24 14.62 -8.62
C PRO A 46 -0.80 14.63 -7.48
N PHE A 47 -0.36 14.29 -6.26
CA PHE A 47 -1.24 14.32 -5.09
C PHE A 47 -1.75 15.73 -4.79
N THR A 48 -3.04 15.83 -4.49
CA THR A 48 -3.63 17.06 -3.96
C THR A 48 -3.22 17.27 -2.51
N LYS A 49 -3.19 18.53 -2.06
CA LYS A 49 -2.94 18.87 -0.65
C LYS A 49 -3.88 18.10 0.30
N LYS A 50 -5.15 17.92 -0.08
CA LYS A 50 -6.13 17.18 0.71
C LYS A 50 -5.73 15.71 0.89
N GLN A 51 -5.23 15.06 -0.16
CA GLN A 51 -4.76 13.67 -0.08
C GLN A 51 -3.54 13.56 0.84
N VAL A 52 -2.57 14.48 0.72
CA VAL A 52 -1.39 14.49 1.59
C VAL A 52 -1.78 14.70 3.06
N LEU A 53 -2.72 15.61 3.33
CA LEU A 53 -3.20 15.86 4.70
C LEU A 53 -3.99 14.67 5.28
N ALA A 54 -4.79 13.98 4.46
CA ALA A 54 -5.51 12.79 4.90
C ALA A 54 -4.54 11.65 5.26
N ALA A 55 -3.51 11.45 4.44
CA ALA A 55 -2.48 10.43 4.66
C ALA A 55 -1.54 10.71 5.85
N ALA A 56 -1.64 11.90 6.47
CA ALA A 56 -0.90 12.24 7.68
C ALA A 56 -1.57 11.71 8.97
N ASP A 57 -2.81 11.21 8.88
CA ASP A 57 -3.45 10.51 10.00
C ASP A 57 -2.82 9.11 10.16
N PRO A 58 -2.28 8.75 11.34
CA PRO A 58 -1.69 7.43 11.59
C PRO A 58 -2.66 6.26 11.35
N HIS A 59 -3.97 6.51 11.42
CA HIS A 59 -5.02 5.51 11.15
C HIS A 59 -5.58 5.61 9.73
N TYR A 60 -4.92 6.37 8.84
CA TYR A 60 -5.37 6.50 7.45
C TYR A 60 -5.21 5.17 6.70
N ILE A 61 -6.34 4.64 6.26
CA ILE A 61 -6.42 3.51 5.34
C ILE A 61 -7.00 4.03 4.02
N ASP A 62 -6.24 3.92 2.93
CA ASP A 62 -6.75 4.22 1.58
C ASP A 62 -7.72 3.11 1.15
N LYS A 63 -9.00 3.26 1.55
CA LYS A 63 -10.10 2.34 1.22
C LYS A 63 -10.54 2.52 -0.24
N THR A 64 -9.65 2.16 -1.17
CA THR A 64 -9.91 2.16 -2.61
C THR A 64 -11.08 1.22 -2.95
N PRO A 65 -11.70 1.36 -4.13
CA PRO A 65 -12.72 0.41 -4.58
C PRO A 65 -12.25 -1.05 -4.54
N ALA A 66 -10.99 -1.31 -4.91
CA ALA A 66 -10.40 -2.65 -4.87
C ALA A 66 -10.23 -3.17 -3.43
N MET A 67 -9.82 -2.31 -2.49
CA MET A 67 -9.74 -2.66 -1.07
C MET A 67 -11.14 -3.02 -0.53
N ASN A 68 -12.13 -2.17 -0.78
CA ASN A 68 -13.50 -2.41 -0.32
C ASN A 68 -14.07 -3.71 -0.89
N GLN A 69 -13.81 -4.02 -2.17
CA GLN A 69 -14.24 -5.28 -2.79
C GLN A 69 -13.59 -6.51 -2.16
N LEU A 70 -12.33 -6.42 -1.73
CA LEU A 70 -11.66 -7.50 -1.02
C LEU A 70 -12.24 -7.66 0.39
N LEU A 71 -12.30 -6.58 1.17
CA LEU A 71 -12.79 -6.63 2.56
C LEU A 71 -14.25 -7.09 2.64
N GLN A 72 -15.10 -6.62 1.71
CA GLN A 72 -16.49 -7.07 1.62
C GLN A 72 -16.58 -8.58 1.36
N PHE A 73 -15.77 -9.10 0.43
CA PHE A 73 -15.74 -10.54 0.18
C PHE A 73 -15.30 -11.33 1.40
N LEU A 74 -14.30 -10.84 2.14
CA LEU A 74 -13.83 -11.49 3.36
C LEU A 74 -14.91 -11.50 4.45
N LEU A 75 -15.57 -10.37 4.69
CA LEU A 75 -16.66 -10.26 5.68
C LEU A 75 -17.90 -11.11 5.35
N GLU A 76 -18.16 -11.37 4.07
CA GLU A 76 -19.28 -12.22 3.63
C GLU A 76 -19.04 -13.71 3.84
N HIS A 77 -17.77 -14.14 3.86
CA HIS A 77 -17.39 -15.56 3.85
C HIS A 77 -16.65 -16.02 5.11
N TYR A 78 -16.16 -15.08 5.92
CA TYR A 78 -15.37 -15.35 7.12
C TYR A 78 -15.87 -14.49 8.28
N GLU A 79 -15.81 -15.06 9.49
CA GLU A 79 -16.14 -14.35 10.72
C GLU A 79 -14.93 -13.49 11.13
N LEU A 80 -14.84 -12.29 10.56
CA LEU A 80 -13.81 -11.29 10.90
C LEU A 80 -14.42 -10.13 11.69
N THR A 81 -13.69 -9.69 12.69
CA THR A 81 -13.97 -8.45 13.41
C THR A 81 -13.62 -7.23 12.56
N SER A 82 -14.15 -6.06 12.96
CA SER A 82 -13.75 -4.79 12.33
C SER A 82 -12.26 -4.52 12.50
N GLU A 83 -11.67 -4.92 13.63
CA GLU A 83 -10.25 -4.74 13.94
C GLU A 83 -9.39 -5.58 13.00
N GLU A 84 -9.67 -6.88 12.87
CA GLU A 84 -8.96 -7.76 11.92
C GLU A 84 -9.08 -7.25 10.47
N THR A 85 -10.25 -6.72 10.10
CA THR A 85 -10.49 -6.17 8.76
C THR A 85 -9.64 -4.92 8.50
N ASP A 86 -9.56 -4.00 9.46
CA ASP A 86 -8.74 -2.79 9.35
C ASP A 86 -7.23 -3.13 9.40
N GLU A 87 -6.83 -4.14 10.20
CA GLU A 87 -5.46 -4.66 10.23
C GLU A 87 -5.05 -5.27 8.89
N ILE A 88 -5.89 -6.12 8.29
CA ILE A 88 -5.66 -6.68 6.95
C ILE A 88 -5.48 -5.55 5.93
N ALA A 89 -6.36 -4.55 5.95
CA ALA A 89 -6.29 -3.43 5.03
C ALA A 89 -5.00 -2.63 5.19
N SER A 90 -4.60 -2.33 6.43
CA SER A 90 -3.37 -1.61 6.75
C SER A 90 -2.13 -2.40 6.30
N GLN A 91 -2.05 -3.69 6.63
CA GLN A 91 -0.92 -4.54 6.23
C GLN A 91 -0.82 -4.66 4.72
N PHE A 92 -1.93 -4.84 4.02
CA PHE A 92 -1.93 -4.93 2.56
C PHE A 92 -1.45 -3.63 1.90
N ILE A 93 -1.88 -2.46 2.40
CA ILE A 93 -1.35 -1.19 1.91
C ILE A 93 0.16 -1.11 2.12
N ASN A 94 0.67 -1.51 3.29
CA ASN A 94 2.10 -1.47 3.59
C ASN A 94 2.91 -2.41 2.70
N MET A 95 2.42 -3.64 2.49
CA MET A 95 3.02 -4.63 1.61
C MET A 95 3.07 -4.12 0.16
N ILE A 96 1.97 -3.59 -0.36
CA ILE A 96 1.92 -3.10 -1.75
C ILE A 96 2.77 -1.85 -1.92
N ASN A 97 2.69 -0.87 -1.01
CA ASN A 97 3.50 0.35 -1.06
C ASN A 97 5.01 0.04 -1.14
N SER A 98 5.41 -1.04 -0.47
CA SER A 98 6.78 -1.57 -0.43
C SER A 98 7.14 -2.51 -1.58
N ASN A 99 6.25 -2.67 -2.57
CA ASN A 99 6.40 -3.59 -3.71
C ASN A 99 6.63 -5.05 -3.28
N ALA A 100 5.86 -5.52 -2.29
CA ALA A 100 5.81 -6.94 -1.96
C ALA A 100 5.05 -7.72 -3.04
N GLU A 101 5.51 -8.93 -3.32
CA GLU A 101 4.84 -9.83 -4.26
C GLU A 101 3.42 -10.21 -3.78
N PRO A 102 2.40 -10.26 -4.66
CA PRO A 102 1.04 -10.65 -4.29
C PRO A 102 0.94 -12.00 -3.56
N ALA A 103 1.83 -12.94 -3.87
CA ALA A 103 1.88 -14.24 -3.19
C ALA A 103 2.13 -14.11 -1.67
N LEU A 104 2.91 -13.12 -1.23
CA LEU A 104 3.14 -12.86 0.20
C LEU A 104 1.87 -12.35 0.88
N MET A 105 1.07 -11.55 0.17
CA MET A 105 -0.22 -11.08 0.69
C MET A 105 -1.19 -12.24 0.87
N VAL A 106 -1.23 -13.18 -0.08
CA VAL A 106 -2.04 -14.40 0.05
C VAL A 106 -1.56 -15.25 1.23
N GLN A 107 -0.24 -15.41 1.41
CA GLN A 107 0.33 -16.12 2.56
C GLN A 107 -0.04 -15.45 3.89
N TYR A 108 -0.02 -14.12 3.95
CA TYR A 108 -0.48 -13.39 5.12
C TYR A 108 -1.95 -13.69 5.44
N LEU A 109 -2.85 -13.65 4.44
CA LEU A 109 -4.26 -14.03 4.66
C LEU A 109 -4.42 -15.47 5.14
N GLN A 110 -3.65 -16.42 4.60
CA GLN A 110 -3.66 -17.82 5.04
C GLN A 110 -3.23 -17.99 6.50
N SER A 111 -2.50 -17.04 7.07
CA SER A 111 -2.14 -17.06 8.50
C SER A 111 -3.28 -16.60 9.41
N ILE A 112 -4.34 -16.00 8.85
CA ILE A 112 -5.49 -15.43 9.58
C ILE A 112 -6.74 -16.28 9.36
N ILE A 113 -6.96 -16.74 8.13
CA ILE A 113 -8.17 -17.48 7.72
C ILE A 113 -7.81 -18.77 6.97
N GLU A 114 -8.65 -19.78 7.09
CA GLU A 114 -8.54 -21.00 6.31
C GLU A 114 -9.23 -20.85 4.95
N PHE A 115 -8.60 -21.32 3.88
CA PHE A 115 -9.25 -21.36 2.56
C PHE A 115 -9.97 -22.71 2.40
N PRO A 116 -11.31 -22.74 2.36
CA PRO A 116 -12.06 -24.00 2.42
C PRO A 116 -11.96 -24.82 1.12
N SER A 117 -11.52 -24.21 0.01
CA SER A 117 -11.41 -24.87 -1.29
C SER A 117 -10.45 -24.15 -2.23
N PHE A 118 -10.05 -24.83 -3.31
CA PHE A 118 -9.31 -24.21 -4.42
C PHE A 118 -10.09 -23.07 -5.08
N GLU A 119 -11.41 -23.17 -5.15
CA GLU A 119 -12.26 -22.11 -5.72
C GLU A 119 -12.25 -20.86 -4.84
N ALA A 120 -12.37 -21.02 -3.51
CA ALA A 120 -12.26 -19.91 -2.57
C ALA A 120 -10.87 -19.26 -2.64
N ALA A 121 -9.81 -20.08 -2.71
CA ALA A 121 -8.45 -19.59 -2.89
C ALA A 121 -8.29 -18.78 -4.19
N GLY A 122 -8.85 -19.26 -5.31
CA GLY A 122 -8.83 -18.54 -6.59
C GLY A 122 -9.48 -17.16 -6.50
N GLN A 123 -10.68 -17.08 -5.89
CA GLN A 123 -11.39 -15.80 -5.71
C GLN A 123 -10.60 -14.81 -4.84
N ILE A 124 -9.90 -15.29 -3.81
CA ILE A 124 -9.03 -14.45 -2.97
C ILE A 124 -7.84 -13.95 -3.79
N ILE A 125 -7.15 -14.84 -4.51
CA ILE A 125 -6.00 -14.50 -5.34
C ILE A 125 -6.37 -13.42 -6.37
N ASP A 126 -7.49 -13.58 -7.08
CA ASP A 126 -7.95 -12.61 -8.08
C ASP A 126 -8.18 -11.21 -7.48
N ARG A 127 -8.77 -11.14 -6.28
CA ARG A 127 -9.00 -9.88 -5.56
C ARG A 127 -7.71 -9.26 -5.04
N VAL A 128 -6.79 -10.08 -4.52
CA VAL A 128 -5.45 -9.64 -4.10
C VAL A 128 -4.68 -9.05 -5.29
N MET A 129 -4.70 -9.73 -6.45
CA MET A 129 -4.07 -9.24 -7.68
C MET A 129 -4.70 -7.91 -8.14
N THR A 130 -6.03 -7.82 -8.10
CA THR A 130 -6.76 -6.59 -8.45
C THR A 130 -6.35 -5.44 -7.53
N LEU A 131 -6.32 -5.68 -6.21
CA LEU A 131 -5.91 -4.70 -5.21
C LEU A 131 -4.46 -4.24 -5.43
N HIS A 132 -3.54 -5.18 -5.59
CA HIS A 132 -2.12 -4.90 -5.83
C HIS A 132 -1.92 -4.01 -7.06
N ASN A 133 -2.57 -4.34 -8.18
CA ASN A 133 -2.43 -3.60 -9.43
C ASN A 133 -3.05 -2.19 -9.40
N ASN A 134 -4.00 -1.95 -8.48
CA ASN A 134 -4.71 -0.69 -8.32
C ASN A 134 -4.27 0.13 -7.11
N THR A 135 -3.24 -0.32 -6.39
CA THR A 135 -2.70 0.39 -5.22
C THR A 135 -1.36 1.01 -5.58
N ARG A 136 -1.08 2.18 -5.01
CA ARG A 136 0.10 2.98 -5.34
C ARG A 136 1.35 2.35 -4.73
N MET A 137 2.50 2.55 -5.36
CA MET A 137 3.77 2.02 -4.85
C MET A 137 4.83 3.12 -4.76
N TRP A 138 5.70 3.04 -3.75
CA TRP A 138 6.79 4.01 -3.62
C TRP A 138 7.80 3.90 -4.75
N ILE A 139 8.15 2.68 -5.18
CA ILE A 139 9.07 2.47 -6.30
C ILE A 139 8.53 3.08 -7.61
N LEU A 140 7.20 3.15 -7.75
CA LEU A 140 6.50 3.73 -8.89
C LEU A 140 6.15 5.21 -8.68
N LYS A 141 6.85 5.93 -7.79
CA LYS A 141 6.63 7.37 -7.54
C LYS A 141 5.18 7.73 -7.16
N GLY A 142 4.48 6.80 -6.50
CA GLY A 142 3.08 6.96 -6.11
C GLY A 142 2.07 6.64 -7.21
N HIS A 143 2.49 6.06 -8.34
CA HIS A 143 1.60 5.47 -9.33
C HIS A 143 1.25 4.02 -8.98
N THR A 144 0.23 3.47 -9.63
CA THR A 144 -0.16 2.06 -9.50
C THR A 144 0.50 1.23 -10.60
N PRO A 145 0.70 -0.10 -10.42
CA PRO A 145 1.19 -0.97 -11.49
C PRO A 145 0.35 -0.92 -12.77
N GLN A 146 -0.97 -0.71 -12.65
CA GLN A 146 -1.88 -0.62 -13.79
C GLN A 146 -1.85 0.75 -14.50
N SER A 147 -1.20 1.77 -13.93
CA SER A 147 -1.16 3.11 -14.51
C SER A 147 -0.34 3.11 -15.82
N PRO A 148 -0.80 3.79 -16.89
CA PRO A 148 -0.01 3.94 -18.11
C PRO A 148 1.34 4.61 -17.82
N GLY A 149 2.44 3.96 -18.22
CA GLY A 149 3.79 4.46 -17.99
C GLY A 149 4.43 4.05 -16.65
N ALA A 150 3.85 3.10 -15.92
CA ALA A 150 4.47 2.54 -14.71
C ALA A 150 5.61 1.52 -15.00
N LEU A 151 5.75 1.08 -16.26
CA LEU A 151 6.75 0.11 -16.74
C LEU A 151 7.57 0.71 -17.89
#